data_AF-A0A918XH44-F1
#
_entry.id   AF-A0A918XH44-F1
#
_cell.length_a   1.000
_cell.length_b   1.000
_cell.length_c   1.000
_cell.angle_alpha   90.00
_cell.angle_beta   90.00
_cell.angle_gamma   90.00
#
_symmetry.space_group_name_H-M   'P 1'
#
loop_
_entity.id
_entity.type
_entity.pdbx_description
1 polymer ?
#
loop_
_entity_poly.entity_id
_entity_poly.type
_entity_poly.pdbx_seq_one_letter_code
_entity_poly.pdbx_strand_id
1 'polypeptide(L)'
;MTIAEFLNARLDEDERASRAAPEGSRGRERALAEIVAKRRIVRGYTEAHETSMRTVEPSAADRGGDPWSELFAWRMAVKCLAAVYADHSEYDPSWEVTEVSRELTGQ
;
A
#
# COMPACT_ATOMS: atom_id res chain seq x y z
N MET A 1 -13.87 4.75 -3.57
CA MET A 1 -12.50 5.00 -3.07
C MET A 1 -11.59 3.94 -3.63
N THR A 2 -10.40 4.29 -4.10
CA THR A 2 -9.37 3.34 -4.53
C THR A 2 -8.56 2.84 -3.34
N ILE A 3 -7.87 1.69 -3.49
CA ILE A 3 -6.99 1.17 -2.44
C ILE A 3 -5.87 2.15 -2.07
N ALA A 4 -5.36 2.92 -3.04
CA ALA A 4 -4.33 3.93 -2.80
C ALA A 4 -4.89 5.15 -2.03
N GLU A 5 -6.09 5.62 -2.36
CA GLU A 5 -6.77 6.69 -1.61
C GLU A 5 -7.01 6.27 -0.16
N PHE A 6 -7.55 5.06 0.04
CA PHE A 6 -7.76 4.48 1.37
C PHE A 6 -6.47 4.40 2.19
N LEU A 7 -5.41 3.81 1.61
CA LEU A 7 -4.12 3.66 2.28
C LEU A 7 -3.50 5.02 2.63
N ASN A 8 -3.58 6.02 1.75
CA ASN A 8 -3.07 7.35 2.09
C ASN A 8 -3.84 7.98 3.26
N ALA A 9 -5.18 7.87 3.27
CA ALA A 9 -5.98 8.37 4.38
C ALA A 9 -5.64 7.68 5.72
N ARG A 10 -5.50 6.35 5.72
CA ARG A 10 -5.13 5.59 6.91
C ARG A 10 -3.69 5.87 7.37
N LEU A 11 -2.75 6.05 6.44
CA LEU A 11 -1.37 6.43 6.78
C LEU A 11 -1.29 7.85 7.35
N ASP A 12 -2.15 8.77 6.91
CA ASP A 12 -2.26 10.11 7.51
C ASP A 12 -2.81 10.03 8.96
N GLU A 13 -3.76 9.14 9.22
CA GLU A 13 -4.27 8.86 10.57
C GLU A 13 -3.20 8.25 11.48
N ASP A 14 -2.51 7.21 11.01
CA ASP A 14 -1.41 6.56 11.74
C ASP A 14 -0.29 7.54 12.07
N GLU A 15 0.01 8.47 11.15
CA GLU A 15 1.01 9.51 11.36
C GLU A 15 0.58 10.51 12.44
N ARG A 16 -0.67 10.96 12.41
CA ARG A 16 -1.23 11.82 13.47
C ARG A 16 -1.19 11.12 14.82
N ALA A 17 -1.57 9.85 14.88
CA ALA A 17 -1.52 9.04 16.10
C ALA A 17 -0.09 8.87 16.62
N SER A 18 0.87 8.60 15.72
CA SER A 18 2.29 8.45 16.07
C SER A 18 2.89 9.74 16.64
N ARG A 19 2.42 10.91 16.18
CA ARG A 19 2.84 12.22 16.68
C ARG A 19 2.31 12.55 18.07
N ALA A 20 1.31 11.83 18.59
CA ALA A 20 0.85 11.98 19.97
C ALA A 20 1.86 11.42 21.00
N ALA A 21 2.77 10.53 20.57
CA ALA A 21 3.83 10.03 21.42
C ALA A 21 4.94 11.09 21.64
N PRO A 22 5.68 11.03 22.76
CA PRO A 22 6.76 11.97 23.05
C PRO A 22 7.83 12.00 21.95
N GLU A 23 8.30 13.20 21.64
CA GLU A 23 9.41 13.42 20.71
C GLU A 23 10.70 12.76 21.21
N GLY A 24 11.49 12.21 20.29
CA GLY A 24 12.71 11.46 20.62
C GLY A 24 12.46 10.07 21.22
N SER A 25 11.20 9.66 21.41
CA SER A 25 10.92 8.29 21.83
C SER A 25 11.18 7.32 20.66
N ARG A 26 11.88 6.23 20.96
CA ARG A 26 12.16 5.16 19.98
C ARG A 26 10.88 4.63 19.29
N GLY A 27 9.77 4.59 20.03
CA GLY A 27 8.46 4.18 19.50
C GLY A 27 7.94 5.14 18.43
N ARG A 28 7.97 6.45 18.69
CA ARG A 28 7.57 7.47 17.72
C ARG A 28 8.46 7.45 16.48
N GLU A 29 9.78 7.44 16.66
CA GLU A 29 10.73 7.45 15.54
C GLU A 29 10.55 6.24 14.63
N ARG A 30 10.40 5.05 15.22
CA ARG A 30 10.14 3.82 14.47
C ARG A 30 8.82 3.89 13.70
N ALA A 31 7.73 4.30 14.36
CA ALA A 31 6.42 4.38 13.71
C ALA A 31 6.42 5.35 12.53
N LEU A 32 7.04 6.52 12.68
CA LEU A 32 7.20 7.48 11.58
C LEU A 32 8.05 6.92 10.43
N ALA A 33 9.13 6.19 10.73
CA ALA A 33 9.94 5.53 9.71
C ALA A 33 9.15 4.44 8.95
N GLU A 34 8.34 3.66 9.66
CA GLU A 34 7.44 2.66 9.05
C GLU A 34 6.40 3.32 8.14
N ILE A 35 5.81 4.44 8.55
CA ILE A 35 4.87 5.21 7.71
C ILE A 35 5.56 5.71 6.44
N VAL A 36 6.79 6.24 6.55
CA VAL A 36 7.57 6.66 5.36
C VAL A 36 7.80 5.49 4.41
N ALA A 37 8.13 4.31 4.95
CA ALA A 37 8.32 3.10 4.14
C ALA A 37 7.00 2.68 3.44
N LYS A 38 5.89 2.63 4.17
CA LYS A 38 4.56 2.29 3.61
C LYS A 38 4.12 3.28 2.54
N ARG A 39 4.34 4.59 2.72
CA ARG A 39 4.08 5.62 1.70
C ARG A 39 4.88 5.40 0.41
N ARG A 40 6.12 4.91 0.50
CA ARG A 40 6.92 4.57 -0.70
C ARG A 40 6.32 3.41 -1.48
N ILE A 41 5.77 2.40 -0.80
CA ILE A 41 5.09 1.27 -1.44
C ILE A 41 3.83 1.75 -2.17
N VAL A 42 2.99 2.56 -1.51
CA VAL A 42 1.78 3.11 -2.12
C VAL A 42 2.13 3.94 -3.35
N ARG A 43 3.18 4.78 -3.27
CA ARG A 43 3.66 5.56 -4.43
C ARG A 43 4.14 4.68 -5.57
N GLY A 44 4.94 3.64 -5.29
CA GLY A 44 5.41 2.69 -6.32
C GLY A 44 4.26 2.01 -7.05
N TYR A 45 3.20 1.64 -6.31
CA TYR A 45 1.96 1.13 -6.93
C TYR A 45 1.28 2.15 -7.84
N THR A 46 1.13 3.40 -7.40
CA THR A 46 0.52 4.45 -8.24
C THR A 46 1.34 4.70 -9.51
N GLU A 47 2.67 4.78 -9.39
CA GLU A 47 3.59 4.98 -10.53
C GLU A 47 3.52 3.81 -11.53
N ALA A 48 3.52 2.57 -11.04
CA ALA A 48 3.40 1.37 -11.87
C ALA A 48 2.02 1.27 -12.54
N HIS A 49 0.95 1.63 -11.82
CA HIS A 49 -0.41 1.65 -12.34
C HIS A 49 -0.56 2.69 -13.46
N GLU A 50 -0.08 3.92 -13.26
CA GLU A 50 -0.09 4.97 -14.28
C GLU A 50 0.74 4.61 -15.51
N THR A 51 1.90 3.97 -15.31
CA THR A 51 2.77 3.53 -16.41
C THR A 51 2.05 2.46 -17.23
N SER A 52 1.45 1.47 -16.58
CA SER A 52 0.72 0.38 -17.25
C SER A 52 -0.49 0.90 -18.03
N MET A 53 -1.24 1.86 -17.48
CA MET A 53 -2.36 2.50 -18.15
C MET A 53 -1.93 3.32 -19.38
N ARG A 54 -0.70 3.86 -19.40
CA ARG A 54 -0.12 4.58 -20.55
C ARG A 54 0.39 3.63 -21.64
N THR A 55 0.91 2.46 -21.29
CA THR A 55 1.44 1.45 -22.23
C THR A 55 0.37 0.64 -22.98
N VAL A 56 -0.90 1.01 -22.85
CA VAL A 56 -1.97 0.54 -23.76
C VAL A 56 -1.76 1.07 -25.19
N GLU A 57 -0.79 1.99 -25.41
CA GLU A 57 -0.21 2.27 -26.73
C GLU A 57 0.93 1.29 -27.09
N PRO A 58 0.93 0.64 -28.28
CA PRO A 58 1.71 -0.60 -28.53
C PRO A 58 3.25 -0.47 -28.63
N SER A 59 3.84 0.72 -28.41
CA SER A 59 5.22 0.99 -28.84
C SER A 59 6.28 0.99 -27.71
N ALA A 60 5.92 0.69 -26.46
CA ALA A 60 6.80 0.91 -25.31
C ALA A 60 7.51 -0.36 -24.77
N ALA A 61 7.74 -1.37 -25.61
CA ALA A 61 8.30 -2.67 -25.20
C ALA A 61 9.81 -2.67 -24.84
N ASP A 62 10.46 -1.51 -24.75
CA ASP A 62 11.93 -1.40 -24.67
C ASP A 62 12.49 -1.12 -23.25
N ARG A 63 11.66 -1.17 -22.21
CA ARG A 63 12.12 -1.09 -20.81
C ARG A 63 11.97 -2.45 -20.13
N GLY A 64 13.08 -3.18 -20.03
CA GLY A 64 13.14 -4.56 -19.54
C GLY A 64 12.39 -4.81 -18.23
N GLY A 65 11.67 -5.93 -18.20
CA GLY A 65 10.69 -6.33 -17.19
C GLY A 65 9.30 -6.41 -17.83
N ASP A 66 8.54 -7.48 -17.57
CA ASP A 66 7.14 -7.54 -18.00
C ASP A 66 6.32 -6.54 -17.15
N PRO A 67 5.82 -5.43 -17.71
CA PRO A 67 5.15 -4.38 -16.93
C PRO A 67 3.93 -4.90 -16.15
N TRP A 68 3.31 -5.96 -16.65
CA TRP A 68 2.18 -6.61 -16.02
C TRP A 68 2.57 -7.38 -14.75
N SER A 69 3.74 -8.03 -14.74
CA SER A 69 4.30 -8.70 -13.56
C SER A 69 4.70 -7.71 -12.46
N GLU A 70 5.30 -6.57 -12.83
CA GLU A 70 5.65 -5.52 -11.85
C GLU A 70 4.39 -4.90 -11.22
N LEU A 71 3.40 -4.55 -12.04
CA LEU A 71 2.12 -4.04 -11.55
C LEU A 71 1.42 -5.05 -10.62
N PHE A 72 1.47 -6.34 -10.94
CA PHE A 72 0.92 -7.38 -10.09
C PHE A 72 1.61 -7.43 -8.73
N ALA A 73 2.95 -7.39 -8.69
CA ALA A 73 3.70 -7.37 -7.43
C ALA A 73 3.34 -6.15 -6.56
N TRP A 74 3.27 -4.97 -7.16
CA TRP A 74 2.83 -3.76 -6.45
C TRP A 74 1.39 -3.87 -5.96
N ARG A 75 0.47 -4.43 -6.77
CA ARG A 75 -0.93 -4.66 -6.38
C ARG A 75 -1.03 -5.58 -5.17
N MET A 76 -0.22 -6.64 -5.12
CA MET A 76 -0.17 -7.53 -3.96
C MET A 76 0.36 -6.81 -2.73
N ALA A 77 1.42 -6.01 -2.86
CA ALA A 77 1.98 -5.25 -1.75
C ALA A 77 0.95 -4.29 -1.13
N VAL A 78 0.20 -3.53 -1.93
CA VAL A 78 -0.83 -2.61 -1.40
C VAL A 78 -2.01 -3.35 -0.79
N LYS A 79 -2.39 -4.53 -1.32
CA LYS A 79 -3.41 -5.37 -0.68
C LYS A 79 -2.99 -5.88 0.70
N CYS A 80 -1.74 -6.33 0.83
CA CYS A 80 -1.19 -6.72 2.13
C CYS A 80 -1.16 -5.55 3.13
N LEU A 81 -0.84 -4.33 2.68
CA LEU A 81 -0.93 -3.14 3.52
C LEU A 81 -2.36 -2.83 3.94
N ALA A 82 -3.33 -2.96 3.03
CA ALA A 82 -4.72 -2.68 3.31
C ALA A 82 -5.32 -3.65 4.35
N ALA A 83 -4.83 -4.90 4.37
CA ALA A 83 -5.30 -5.92 5.31
C ALA A 83 -5.11 -5.54 6.80
N VAL A 84 -4.16 -4.65 7.12
CA VAL A 84 -3.99 -4.11 8.49
C VAL A 84 -5.22 -3.32 8.96
N TYR A 85 -6.02 -2.82 8.01
CA TYR A 85 -7.20 -2.02 8.27
C TYR A 85 -8.50 -2.77 7.89
N ALA A 86 -8.50 -4.10 7.90
CA ALA A 86 -9.66 -4.92 7.51
C ALA A 86 -10.93 -4.61 8.33
N ASP A 87 -10.76 -4.22 9.60
CA ASP A 87 -11.88 -3.84 10.49
C ASP A 87 -12.39 -2.40 10.26
N HIS A 88 -11.77 -1.64 9.35
CA HIS A 88 -12.17 -0.27 9.07
C HIS A 88 -13.45 -0.24 8.22
N SER A 89 -14.42 0.62 8.55
CA SER A 89 -15.72 0.69 7.87
C SER A 89 -15.64 0.99 6.37
N GLU A 90 -14.61 1.71 5.95
CA GLU A 90 -14.34 2.04 4.55
C GLU A 90 -13.44 1.03 3.82
N TYR A 91 -13.04 -0.06 4.48
CA TYR A 91 -12.30 -1.14 3.85
C TYR A 91 -13.18 -1.86 2.82
N ASP A 92 -12.64 -2.11 1.63
CA ASP A 92 -13.34 -2.85 0.58
C ASP A 92 -12.88 -4.32 0.59
N PRO A 93 -13.78 -5.30 0.82
CA PRO A 93 -13.44 -6.72 0.84
C PRO A 93 -12.79 -7.26 -0.44
N SER A 94 -12.95 -6.59 -1.58
CA SER A 94 -12.25 -6.96 -2.83
C SER A 94 -10.72 -6.82 -2.73
N TRP A 95 -10.22 -6.10 -1.73
CA TRP A 95 -8.79 -5.94 -1.45
C TRP A 95 -8.20 -7.11 -0.68
N GLU A 96 -9.02 -8.03 -0.14
CA GLU A 96 -8.53 -9.19 0.58
C GLU A 96 -7.54 -10.02 -0.27
N VAL A 97 -6.59 -10.61 0.45
CA VAL A 97 -5.65 -11.59 -0.08
C VAL A 97 -5.93 -12.88 0.68
N THR A 98 -6.53 -13.87 0.02
CA THR A 98 -7.03 -15.10 0.65
C THR A 98 -5.97 -15.84 1.48
N GLU A 99 -4.69 -15.71 1.12
CA GLU A 99 -3.56 -16.30 1.86
C GLU A 99 -3.15 -15.48 3.10
N VAL A 100 -3.16 -14.14 3.03
CA VAL A 100 -2.80 -13.26 4.15
C VAL A 100 -3.94 -13.13 5.17
N SER A 101 -5.19 -13.21 4.72
CA SER A 101 -6.37 -13.16 5.60
C SER A 101 -6.33 -14.27 6.66
N ARG A 102 -5.87 -15.49 6.33
CA ARG A 102 -5.71 -16.58 7.34
C ARG A 102 -4.60 -16.29 8.35
N GLU A 103 -3.47 -15.76 7.91
CA GLU A 103 -2.32 -15.50 8.79
C GLU A 103 -2.57 -14.33 9.76
N LEU A 104 -3.33 -13.31 9.33
CA LEU A 104 -3.65 -12.16 10.17
C LEU A 104 -4.86 -12.36 11.09
N THR A 105 -5.85 -13.19 10.68
CA THR A 105 -7.09 -13.42 11.47
C THR A 105 -7.05 -14.69 12.34
N GLY A 106 -6.06 -15.57 12.13
CA GLY A 106 -5.91 -16.79 12.92
C GLY A 106 -7.01 -17.85 12.71
N GLN A 107 -7.78 -17.76 11.61
CA GLN A 107 -8.81 -18.73 11.21
C GLN A 107 -8.36 -19.60 10.02
#